data_AF-A0A3B0T6Z9-F1
#
_entry.id   AF-A0A3B0T6Z9-F1
#
_cell.length_a   1.000
_cell.length_b   1.000
_cell.length_c   1.000
_cell.angle_alpha   90.00
_cell.angle_beta   90.00
_cell.angle_gamma   90.00
#
_symmetry.space_group_name_H-M   'P 1'
#
loop_
_entity.id
_entity.type
_entity.pdbx_description
1 polymer ?
#
loop_
_entity_poly.entity_id
_entity_poly.type
_entity_poly.pdbx_seq_one_letter_code
_entity_poly.pdbx_strand_id
1 'polypeptide(L)' 'EREGLILQLYFVEEMNLDEIGKTLDIGAARVCQIKKAALEKLQKILVQE' A
#
# COMPACT_ATOMS: atom_id res chain seq x y z
N GLU A 1 1.69 5.32 9.12
CA GLU A 1 0.53 6.09 8.61
C GLU A 1 0.38 6.01 7.08
N ARG A 2 1.44 6.27 6.28
CA ARG A 2 1.36 6.19 4.80
C ARG A 2 0.94 4.84 4.22
N GLU A 3 1.31 3.73 4.87
CA GLU A 3 0.94 2.36 4.44
C GLU A 3 -0.57 2.13 4.38
N GLY A 4 -1.31 2.64 5.38
CA GLY A 4 -2.77 2.48 5.44
C GLY A 4 -3.47 3.24 4.32
N LEU A 5 -2.99 4.45 4.01
CA LEU A 5 -3.52 5.25 2.89
C LEU A 5 -3.29 4.57 1.54
N ILE A 6 -2.11 3.99 1.31
CA ILE A 6 -1.83 3.25 0.06
C ILE A 6 -2.74 2.03 -0.08
N LEU A 7 -2.95 1.29 1.01
CA LEU A 7 -3.86 0.14 1.00
C LEU A 7 -5.30 0.60 0.76
N GLN A 8 -5.74 1.70 1.36
CA GLN A 8 -7.08 2.25 1.12
C GLN A 8 -7.27 2.67 -0.33
N LEU A 9 -6.35 3.43 -0.91
CA LEU A 9 -6.44 3.85 -2.31
C LEU A 9 -6.43 2.65 -3.28
N TYR A 10 -5.67 1.60 -2.96
CA TYR A 10 -5.58 0.40 -3.81
C TYR A 10 -6.79 -0.55 -3.68
N PHE A 11 -7.26 -0.81 -2.45
CA PHE A 11 -8.30 -1.81 -2.18
C PHE A 11 -9.71 -1.23 -2.07
N VAL A 12 -9.85 0.06 -1.72
CA VAL A 12 -11.16 0.72 -1.55
C VAL A 12 -11.46 1.59 -2.77
N GLU A 13 -10.52 2.44 -3.16
CA GLU A 13 -10.70 3.36 -4.31
C GLU A 13 -10.32 2.72 -5.66
N GLU A 14 -9.93 1.44 -5.66
CA GLU A 14 -9.52 0.66 -6.84
C GLU A 14 -8.45 1.33 -7.73
N MET A 15 -7.59 2.18 -7.14
CA MET A 15 -6.58 2.93 -7.87
C MET A 15 -5.36 2.08 -8.23
N ASN A 16 -4.77 2.35 -9.39
CA ASN A 16 -3.54 1.70 -9.82
C ASN A 16 -2.30 2.30 -9.12
N LEU A 17 -1.20 1.53 -9.08
CA LEU A 17 0.05 1.96 -8.41
C LEU A 17 0.63 3.27 -8.97
N ASP A 18 0.41 3.55 -10.27
CA ASP A 18 0.84 4.79 -10.92
C ASP A 18 0.00 5.99 -10.46
N GLU A 19 -1.32 5.81 -10.34
CA GLU A 19 -2.26 6.83 -9.87
C GLU A 19 -2.06 7.14 -8.39
N ILE A 20 -1.84 6.10 -7.58
CA ILE A 20 -1.46 6.24 -6.17
C ILE A 20 -0.13 6.98 -6.05
N GLY A 21 0.84 6.65 -6.92
CA GLY A 21 2.14 7.33 -6.96
C GLY A 21 1.99 8.82 -7.24
N LYS A 22 1.22 9.18 -8.27
CA LYS A 22 0.90 10.57 -8.60
C LYS A 22 0.17 11.29 -7.47
N THR A 23 -0.79 10.63 -6.82
CA THR A 23 -1.59 11.20 -5.71
C THR A 23 -0.74 11.49 -4.47
N LEU A 24 0.24 10.63 -4.20
CA LEU A 24 1.11 10.74 -3.03
C LEU A 24 2.45 11.44 -3.33
N ASP A 25 2.62 11.95 -4.55
CA ASP A 25 3.86 12.55 -5.07
C ASP A 25 5.09 11.64 -4.86
N ILE A 26 4.92 10.34 -5.11
CA ILE A 26 5.97 9.32 -5.02
C ILE A 26 5.99 8.42 -6.26
N GLY A 27 7.14 7.86 -6.60
CA GLY A 27 7.22 6.92 -7.72
C GLY A 27 6.42 5.63 -7.47
N ALA A 28 5.84 5.05 -8.52
CA ALA A 28 5.09 3.78 -8.45
C ALA A 28 5.92 2.62 -7.83
N ALA A 29 7.24 2.61 -8.05
CA ALA A 29 8.15 1.67 -7.41
C ALA A 29 8.15 1.79 -5.88
N ARG A 30 8.06 3.02 -5.36
CA ARG A 30 7.99 3.28 -3.92
C ARG A 30 6.65 2.85 -3.34
N VAL A 31 5.55 3.07 -4.06
CA VAL A 31 4.22 2.56 -3.70
C VAL A 31 4.24 1.03 -3.57
N CYS A 32 4.84 0.33 -4.53
CA CYS A 32 4.97 -1.13 -4.50
C CYS A 32 5.73 -1.63 -3.26
N GLN A 33 6.86 -0.99 -2.92
CA GLN A 33 7.64 -1.32 -1.72
C GLN A 33 6.82 -1.13 -0.44
N ILE A 34 6.13 0.01 -0.31
CA ILE A 34 5.34 0.32 0.89
C ILE A 34 4.15 -0.65 1.00
N LYS A 35 3.46 -0.93 -0.11
CA LYS A 35 2.38 -1.93 -0.15
C LYS A 35 2.86 -3.30 0.33
N LYS A 36 4.02 -3.74 -0.14
CA LYS A 36 4.61 -5.02 0.28
C LYS A 36 4.89 -5.05 1.78
N ALA A 37 5.56 -4.03 2.31
CA ALA A 37 5.85 -3.93 3.74
C ALA A 37 4.55 -3.94 4.60
N ALA A 38 3.52 -3.21 4.14
CA ALA A 38 2.23 -3.18 4.80
C ALA A 38 1.54 -4.56 4.80
N LEU A 39 1.58 -5.28 3.68
CA LEU A 39 1.05 -6.63 3.57
C LEU A 39 1.83 -7.63 4.42
N GLU A 40 3.16 -7.55 4.47
CA GLU A 40 3.99 -8.40 5.33
C GLU A 40 3.66 -8.18 6.81
N LYS A 41 3.40 -6.93 7.19
CA LYS A 41 2.97 -6.59 8.56
C LYS A 41 1.58 -7.15 8.86
N LEU A 42 0.63 -7.05 7.92
CA LEU A 42 -0.70 -7.65 8.06
C LEU A 42 -0.63 -9.17 8.14
N GLN A 43 0.17 -9.82 7.30
CA GLN A 43 0.38 -11.27 7.36
C GLN A 43 0.95 -11.69 8.71
N LYS A 44 1.93 -10.96 9.25
CA LYS A 44 2.46 -11.26 10.60
C LYS A 44 1.40 -11.14 11.69
N ILE A 45 0.42 -10.25 11.56
CA ILE A 45 -0.67 -10.13 12.53
C ILE A 45 -1.67 -11.29 12.35
N LEU A 46 -2.01 -11.63 11.10
CA LEU A 46 -3.00 -12.67 10.78
C LEU A 46 -2.48 -14.10 10.97
N VAL A 47 -1.19 -14.34 10.80
CA VAL A 47 -0.55 -15.66 10.94
C VAL A 47 -0.18 -15.98 12.40
N GLN A 48 -0.37 -15.05 13.34
CA GLN A 48 -0.16 -15.28 14.79
C GLN A 48 -1.39 -15.92 15.46
N GLU A 49 -2.02 -16.92 14.82
CA GLU A 49 -2.98 -17.84 15.46
C GLU A 49 -2.27 -19.09 16.03
#